data_AF-A0A147HV99-F1
#
_entry.id   AF-A0A147HV99-F1
#
_cell.length_a   1.000
_cell.length_b   1.000
_cell.length_c   1.000
_cell.angle_alpha   90.00
_cell.angle_beta   90.00
_cell.angle_gamma   90.00
#
_symmetry.space_group_name_H-M   'P 1'
#
loop_
_entity.id
_entity.type
_entity.pdbx_description
1 polymer ?
#
loop_
_entity_poly.entity_id
_entity_poly.type
_entity_poly.pdbx_seq_one_letter_code
_entity_poly.pdbx_strand_id
1 'polypeptide(L)'
;MGDNTELTREQQLMEEFKAGLDKDGPVVLAQRVAELEGQVAALTAAQTGLEDELVQQRERADAAELARDEATDRAEAAEKEGRAAQGKLRQLGKPTKPRAFGVMPANKIMTGDALRDAIAKADAVEIVFSDGKREVGVPPIAVEGAAWKEHAFGLLLDRPVDIVGPDGIGSTSIAGYALLLDDKQVAWRERSMPLQIAPGQRIQIADDILF
;
A
#
# COMPACT_ATOMS: atom_id res chain seq x y z
N MET A 1 -96.46 -20.55 55.82
CA MET A 1 -95.23 -19.75 55.62
C MET A 1 -94.56 -20.25 54.36
N GLY A 2 -94.35 -19.35 53.41
CA GLY A 2 -93.77 -19.61 52.09
C GLY A 2 -94.23 -18.50 51.16
N ASP A 3 -93.76 -17.28 51.42
CA ASP A 3 -94.10 -16.07 50.66
C ASP A 3 -93.64 -16.25 49.20
N ASN A 4 -94.60 -16.49 48.31
CA ASN A 4 -94.38 -16.57 46.88
C ASN A 4 -94.39 -15.13 46.34
N THR A 5 -93.25 -14.45 46.45
CA THR A 5 -93.10 -13.08 45.97
C THR A 5 -92.96 -13.13 44.45
N GLU A 6 -94.07 -12.91 43.73
CA GLU A 6 -94.08 -12.86 42.27
C GLU A 6 -93.29 -11.64 41.78
N LEU A 7 -92.24 -11.87 40.97
CA LEU A 7 -91.42 -10.83 40.37
C LEU A 7 -92.27 -9.93 39.47
N THR A 8 -92.10 -8.60 39.60
CA THR A 8 -92.78 -7.64 38.73
C THR A 8 -92.29 -7.77 37.29
N ARG A 9 -93.10 -7.33 36.31
CA ARG A 9 -92.77 -7.38 34.87
C ARG A 9 -91.40 -6.76 34.55
N GLU A 10 -91.04 -5.68 35.24
CA GLU A 10 -89.75 -5.00 35.11
C GLU A 10 -88.60 -5.84 35.66
N GLN A 11 -88.82 -6.56 36.78
CA GLN A 11 -87.84 -7.49 37.34
C GLN A 11 -87.63 -8.71 36.42
N GLN A 12 -88.70 -9.23 35.79
CA GLN A 12 -88.61 -10.30 34.80
C GLN A 12 -87.82 -9.87 33.55
N LEU A 13 -88.07 -8.67 33.02
CA LEU A 13 -87.33 -8.12 31.88
C LEU A 13 -85.84 -7.90 32.20
N MET A 14 -85.51 -7.49 33.42
CA MET A 14 -84.13 -7.37 33.88
C MET A 14 -83.43 -8.72 34.01
N GLU A 15 -84.14 -9.78 34.40
CA GLU A 15 -83.58 -11.14 34.41
C GLU A 15 -83.38 -11.70 32.99
N GLU A 16 -84.33 -11.51 32.08
CA GLU A 16 -84.18 -11.89 30.66
C GLU A 16 -83.00 -11.17 30.01
N PHE A 17 -82.84 -9.87 30.28
CA PHE A 17 -81.69 -9.09 29.81
C PHE A 17 -80.36 -9.59 30.38
N LYS A 18 -80.29 -9.90 31.69
CA LYS A 18 -79.09 -10.47 32.33
C LYS A 18 -78.79 -11.90 31.87
N ALA A 19 -79.80 -12.67 31.49
CA ALA A 19 -79.66 -14.02 30.96
C ALA A 19 -79.15 -14.02 29.52
N GLY A 20 -79.52 -13.01 28.72
CA GLY A 20 -79.02 -12.80 27.36
C GLY A 20 -77.64 -12.15 27.28
N LEU A 21 -77.13 -11.58 28.38
CA LEU A 21 -75.79 -10.99 28.44
C LEU A 21 -74.75 -12.10 28.61
N ASP A 22 -73.85 -12.24 27.63
CA ASP A 22 -72.69 -13.11 27.76
C ASP A 22 -71.75 -12.56 28.85
N LYS A 23 -71.75 -13.26 29.98
CA LYS A 23 -71.01 -12.89 31.20
C LYS A 23 -69.50 -13.02 31.00
N ASP A 24 -69.09 -13.87 30.07
CA ASP A 24 -67.70 -14.17 29.79
C ASP A 24 -67.14 -13.29 28.66
N GLY A 25 -68.00 -12.66 27.86
CA GLY A 25 -67.63 -11.76 26.75
C GLY A 25 -66.59 -10.69 27.12
N PRO A 26 -66.73 -9.94 28.23
CA PRO A 26 -65.72 -8.97 28.66
C PRO A 26 -64.37 -9.61 29.04
N VAL A 27 -64.38 -10.82 29.61
CA VAL A 27 -63.16 -11.56 30.00
C VAL A 27 -62.43 -12.05 28.76
N VAL A 28 -63.15 -12.61 27.79
CA VAL A 28 -62.60 -13.06 26.50
C VAL A 28 -62.02 -11.88 25.72
N LEU A 29 -62.71 -10.73 25.70
CA LEU A 29 -62.20 -9.51 25.09
C LEU A 29 -60.91 -9.01 25.78
N ALA A 30 -60.87 -8.98 27.11
CA ALA A 30 -59.68 -8.57 27.86
C ALA A 30 -58.47 -9.49 27.59
N GLN A 31 -58.69 -10.80 27.51
CA GLN A 31 -57.65 -11.77 27.14
C GLN A 31 -57.13 -11.52 25.71
N ARG A 32 -58.04 -11.25 24.76
CA ARG A 32 -57.66 -10.98 23.38
C ARG A 32 -56.91 -9.65 23.22
N VAL A 33 -57.29 -8.63 23.98
CA VAL A 33 -56.57 -7.34 24.03
C VAL A 33 -55.17 -7.55 24.58
N ALA A 34 -55.01 -8.25 25.71
CA ALA A 34 -53.69 -8.54 26.27
C ALA A 34 -52.78 -9.34 25.31
N GLU A 35 -53.36 -10.30 24.57
CA GLU A 35 -52.63 -11.06 23.56
C GLU A 35 -52.19 -10.17 22.39
N LEU A 36 -53.08 -9.30 21.88
CA LEU A 36 -52.76 -8.36 20.81
C LEU A 36 -51.72 -7.31 21.25
N GLU A 37 -51.80 -6.81 22.48
CA GLU A 37 -50.80 -5.91 23.05
C GLU A 37 -49.43 -6.59 23.13
N GLY A 38 -49.38 -7.86 23.54
CA GLY A 38 -48.16 -8.66 23.52
C GLY A 38 -47.58 -8.85 22.12
N GLN A 39 -48.44 -9.12 21.12
CA GLN A 39 -48.02 -9.24 19.72
C GLN A 39 -47.50 -7.92 19.15
N VAL A 40 -48.17 -6.79 19.45
CA VAL A 40 -47.72 -5.46 19.03
C VAL A 40 -46.37 -5.14 19.64
N ALA A 41 -46.17 -5.38 20.94
CA ALA A 41 -44.89 -5.15 21.59
C ALA A 41 -43.76 -6.00 20.97
N ALA A 42 -44.03 -7.27 20.67
CA ALA A 42 -43.07 -8.16 20.02
C ALA A 42 -42.73 -7.70 18.59
N LEU A 43 -43.72 -7.27 17.80
CA LEU A 43 -43.52 -6.75 16.45
C LEU A 43 -42.74 -5.44 16.46
N THR A 44 -43.05 -4.53 17.37
CA THR A 44 -42.30 -3.27 17.52
C THR A 44 -40.85 -3.55 17.86
N ALA A 45 -40.56 -4.45 18.81
CA ALA A 45 -39.19 -4.82 19.16
C ALA A 45 -38.44 -5.46 17.98
N ALA A 46 -39.10 -6.34 17.21
CA ALA A 46 -38.51 -6.95 16.02
C ALA A 46 -38.22 -5.91 14.93
N GLN A 47 -39.12 -4.95 14.74
CA GLN A 47 -38.95 -3.89 13.76
C GLN A 47 -37.79 -2.95 14.11
N THR A 48 -37.65 -2.56 15.38
CA THR A 48 -36.49 -1.79 15.85
C THR A 48 -35.19 -2.57 15.66
N GLY A 49 -35.16 -3.87 15.96
CA GLY A 49 -33.98 -4.70 15.73
C GLY A 49 -33.55 -4.77 14.25
N LEU A 50 -34.53 -4.86 13.34
CA LEU A 50 -34.26 -4.83 11.89
C LEU A 50 -33.75 -3.46 11.42
N GLU A 51 -34.27 -2.37 11.97
CA GLU A 51 -33.80 -1.02 11.66
C GLU A 51 -32.34 -0.82 12.10
N ASP A 52 -31.97 -1.29 13.29
CA ASP A 52 -30.59 -1.25 13.78
C ASP A 52 -29.63 -2.09 12.90
N GLU A 53 -30.05 -3.29 12.50
CA GLU A 53 -29.27 -4.13 11.59
C GLU A 53 -29.08 -3.46 10.22
N LEU A 54 -30.11 -2.81 9.67
CA LEU A 54 -30.01 -2.09 8.41
C LEU A 54 -29.06 -0.89 8.49
N VAL A 55 -29.05 -0.17 9.60
CA VAL A 55 -28.09 0.93 9.83
C VAL A 55 -26.66 0.37 9.86
N GLN A 56 -26.40 -0.69 10.62
CA GLN A 56 -25.07 -1.30 10.69
C GLN A 56 -24.59 -1.83 9.33
N GLN A 57 -25.49 -2.41 8.53
CA GLN A 57 -25.14 -2.90 7.19
C GLN A 57 -24.80 -1.76 6.24
N ARG A 58 -25.52 -0.63 6.33
CA ARG A 58 -25.21 0.58 5.53
C ARG A 58 -23.85 1.15 5.89
N GLU A 59 -23.56 1.31 7.18
CA GLU A 59 -22.25 1.81 7.64
C GLU A 59 -21.10 0.91 7.17
N ARG A 60 -21.29 -0.41 7.20
CA ARG A 60 -20.30 -1.37 6.67
C ARG A 60 -20.13 -1.26 5.16
N ALA A 61 -21.22 -1.04 4.42
CA ALA A 61 -21.17 -0.86 2.97
C ALA A 61 -20.41 0.44 2.61
N ASP A 62 -20.71 1.54 3.29
CA ASP A 62 -20.05 2.83 3.08
C ASP A 62 -18.55 2.75 3.40
N ALA A 63 -18.17 2.07 4.50
CA ALA A 63 -16.77 1.85 4.85
C ALA A 63 -16.04 0.95 3.83
N ALA A 64 -16.72 -0.06 3.30
CA ALA A 64 -16.15 -0.94 2.27
C ALA A 64 -15.97 -0.22 0.93
N GLU A 65 -16.90 0.67 0.57
CA GLU A 65 -16.80 1.50 -0.62
C GLU A 65 -15.61 2.46 -0.53
N LEU A 66 -15.45 3.16 0.60
CA LEU A 66 -14.30 4.03 0.82
C LEU A 66 -12.97 3.26 0.73
N ALA A 67 -12.88 2.08 1.35
CA ALA A 67 -11.68 1.25 1.29
C ALA A 67 -11.38 0.74 -0.14
N ARG A 68 -12.41 0.45 -0.93
CA ARG A 68 -12.27 0.06 -2.35
C ARG A 68 -11.70 1.23 -3.16
N ASP A 69 -12.22 2.42 -2.96
CA ASP A 69 -11.79 3.61 -3.71
C ASP A 69 -10.33 3.94 -3.37
N GLU A 70 -9.95 3.94 -2.08
CA GLU A 70 -8.56 4.11 -1.66
C GLU A 70 -7.62 3.02 -2.21
N ALA A 71 -8.09 1.77 -2.33
CA ALA A 71 -7.32 0.70 -2.94
C ALA A 71 -7.15 0.91 -4.45
N THR A 72 -8.18 1.44 -5.11
CA THR A 72 -8.18 1.74 -6.55
C THR A 72 -7.22 2.87 -6.85
N ASP A 73 -7.27 3.97 -6.08
CA ASP A 73 -6.35 5.10 -6.21
C ASP A 73 -4.88 4.67 -6.04
N ARG A 74 -4.61 3.80 -5.06
CA ARG A 74 -3.25 3.24 -4.86
C ARG A 74 -2.81 2.36 -6.02
N ALA A 75 -3.71 1.56 -6.58
CA ALA A 75 -3.41 0.71 -7.73
C ALA A 75 -3.11 1.56 -8.99
N GLU A 76 -3.89 2.61 -9.24
CA GLU A 76 -3.66 3.53 -10.35
C GLU A 76 -2.35 4.30 -10.21
N ALA A 77 -2.01 4.75 -9.00
CA ALA A 77 -0.72 5.39 -8.72
C ALA A 77 0.44 4.43 -9.00
N ALA A 78 0.36 3.19 -8.52
CA ALA A 78 1.37 2.16 -8.75
C ALA A 78 1.49 1.80 -10.24
N GLU A 79 0.38 1.70 -10.98
CA GLU A 79 0.42 1.48 -12.43
C GLU A 79 1.10 2.62 -13.18
N LYS A 80 0.81 3.86 -12.80
CA LYS A 80 1.42 5.05 -13.42
C LYS A 80 2.93 5.07 -13.18
N GLU A 81 3.38 4.77 -11.96
CA GLU A 81 4.79 4.64 -11.63
C GLU A 81 5.45 3.48 -12.40
N GLY A 82 4.79 2.32 -12.49
CA GLY A 82 5.26 1.16 -13.25
C GLY A 82 5.40 1.45 -14.75
N ARG A 83 4.44 2.16 -15.35
CA ARG A 83 4.51 2.60 -16.76
C ARG A 83 5.63 3.62 -16.98
N ALA A 84 5.85 4.55 -16.05
CA ALA A 84 6.96 5.49 -16.12
C ALA A 84 8.32 4.77 -16.03
N ALA A 85 8.45 3.79 -15.14
CA ALA A 85 9.64 2.95 -15.02
C ALA A 85 9.88 2.12 -16.31
N GLN A 86 8.84 1.50 -16.88
CA GLN A 86 8.94 0.81 -18.18
C GLN A 86 9.32 1.75 -19.33
N GLY A 87 8.82 2.99 -19.32
CA GLY A 87 9.19 4.03 -20.29
C GLY A 87 10.69 4.35 -20.23
N LYS A 88 11.24 4.53 -19.03
CA LYS A 88 12.69 4.72 -18.81
C LYS A 88 13.50 3.50 -19.25
N LEU A 89 13.06 2.28 -18.91
CA LEU A 89 13.67 1.03 -19.36
C LEU A 89 13.70 0.88 -20.89
N ARG A 90 12.63 1.28 -21.59
CA ARG A 90 12.60 1.25 -23.07
C ARG A 90 13.52 2.29 -23.70
N GLN A 91 13.74 3.44 -23.06
CA GLN A 91 14.71 4.43 -23.51
C GLN A 91 16.15 3.95 -23.36
N LEU A 92 16.43 3.16 -22.32
CA LEU A 92 17.72 2.49 -22.11
C LEU A 92 18.02 1.38 -23.15
N GLY A 93 17.01 0.92 -23.90
CA GLY A 93 17.16 -0.11 -24.95
C GLY A 93 17.78 0.38 -26.27
N LYS A 94 18.03 1.68 -26.45
CA LYS A 94 18.88 2.16 -27.55
C LYS A 94 20.32 2.23 -27.04
N PRO A 95 21.31 1.62 -27.71
CA PRO A 95 22.70 1.77 -27.31
C PRO A 95 23.09 3.24 -27.45
N THR A 96 23.06 3.96 -26.34
CA THR A 96 23.64 5.28 -26.22
C THR A 96 25.13 5.09 -26.44
N LYS A 97 25.76 5.93 -27.29
CA LYS A 97 27.21 5.86 -27.47
C LYS A 97 27.88 5.86 -26.09
N PRO A 98 28.89 5.00 -25.86
CA PRO A 98 29.59 4.95 -24.58
C PRO A 98 29.95 6.35 -24.08
N ARG A 99 29.34 6.75 -22.97
CA ARG A 99 29.60 8.04 -22.30
C ARG A 99 31.04 8.09 -21.82
N ALA A 100 31.63 9.30 -21.84
CA ALA A 100 32.97 9.53 -21.32
C ALA A 100 32.91 9.62 -19.79
N PHE A 101 33.52 8.66 -19.12
CA PHE A 101 33.65 8.61 -17.67
C PHE A 101 35.08 8.23 -17.32
N GLY A 102 35.77 9.10 -16.60
CA GLY A 102 37.17 8.92 -16.26
C GLY A 102 37.64 10.01 -15.31
N VAL A 103 38.95 10.19 -15.24
CA VAL A 103 39.58 11.16 -14.33
C VAL A 103 38.99 12.56 -14.53
N MET A 104 38.48 13.13 -13.44
CA MET A 104 37.90 14.47 -13.42
C MET A 104 38.95 15.51 -13.04
N PRO A 105 38.81 16.77 -13.50
CA PRO A 105 39.58 17.89 -12.99
C PRO A 105 39.37 18.03 -11.48
N ALA A 106 40.45 18.25 -10.71
CA ALA A 106 40.40 18.30 -9.25
C ALA A 106 39.40 19.33 -8.69
N ASN A 107 39.16 20.43 -9.41
CA ASN A 107 38.18 21.46 -9.04
C ASN A 107 36.71 21.08 -9.30
N LYS A 108 36.44 19.92 -9.89
CA LYS A 108 35.09 19.40 -10.15
C LYS A 108 34.78 18.14 -9.34
N ILE A 109 35.77 17.58 -8.64
CA ILE A 109 35.58 16.38 -7.80
C ILE A 109 34.96 16.83 -6.47
N MET A 110 33.84 16.22 -6.11
CA MET A 110 33.27 16.34 -4.77
C MET A 110 33.89 15.27 -3.88
N THR A 111 34.26 15.63 -2.65
CA THR A 111 34.83 14.71 -1.66
C THR A 111 34.25 15.00 -0.28
N GLY A 112 34.37 14.04 0.65
CA GLY A 112 34.00 14.22 2.06
C GLY A 112 32.55 14.66 2.26
N ASP A 113 32.34 15.64 3.13
CA ASP A 113 31.01 16.13 3.51
C ASP A 113 30.22 16.70 2.33
N ALA A 114 30.90 17.41 1.41
CA ALA A 114 30.26 17.97 0.23
C ALA A 114 29.69 16.89 -0.69
N LEU A 115 30.38 15.75 -0.81
CA LEU A 115 29.89 14.61 -1.57
C LEU A 115 28.71 13.94 -0.86
N ARG A 116 28.78 13.77 0.46
CA ARG A 116 27.68 13.20 1.26
C ARG A 116 26.41 14.03 1.17
N ASP A 117 26.53 15.34 1.31
CA ASP A 117 25.42 16.27 1.19
C ASP A 117 24.80 16.25 -0.21
N ALA A 118 25.63 16.08 -1.25
CA ALA A 118 25.16 15.96 -2.62
C ALA A 118 24.41 14.64 -2.85
N ILE A 119 24.93 13.51 -2.35
CA ILE A 119 24.27 12.21 -2.39
C ILE A 119 22.90 12.26 -1.70
N ALA A 120 22.81 12.92 -0.53
CA ALA A 120 21.57 13.03 0.22
C ALA A 120 20.49 13.90 -0.46
N LYS A 121 20.88 14.78 -1.39
CA LYS A 121 19.98 15.71 -2.10
C LYS A 121 19.66 15.27 -3.53
N ALA A 122 20.38 14.29 -4.07
CA ALA A 122 20.19 13.82 -5.44
C ALA A 122 18.92 12.98 -5.54
N ASP A 123 18.21 13.12 -6.66
CA ASP A 123 17.04 12.29 -6.97
C ASP A 123 17.49 10.90 -7.47
N ALA A 124 18.66 10.83 -8.12
CA ALA A 124 19.27 9.59 -8.59
C ALA A 124 20.77 9.53 -8.26
N VAL A 125 21.20 8.41 -7.67
CA VAL A 125 22.61 8.13 -7.37
C VAL A 125 22.98 6.82 -8.05
N GLU A 126 23.97 6.86 -8.94
CA GLU A 126 24.37 5.71 -9.75
C GLU A 126 25.87 5.50 -9.76
N ILE A 127 26.29 4.24 -9.76
CA ILE A 127 27.68 3.85 -10.03
C ILE A 127 27.78 3.36 -11.47
N VAL A 128 28.72 3.92 -12.23
CA VAL A 128 29.04 3.49 -13.58
C VAL A 128 30.45 2.91 -13.64
N PHE A 129 30.59 1.79 -14.34
CA PHE A 129 31.87 1.10 -14.56
C PHE A 129 32.55 1.64 -15.81
N SER A 130 33.86 1.87 -15.74
CA SER A 130 34.63 2.47 -16.83
C SER A 130 36.01 1.84 -17.02
N ASP A 131 36.52 1.93 -18.26
CA ASP A 131 37.87 1.53 -18.67
C ASP A 131 38.93 2.59 -18.33
N GLY A 132 38.54 3.63 -17.58
CA GLY A 132 39.36 4.81 -17.26
C GLY A 132 39.11 6.00 -18.19
N LYS A 133 38.34 5.80 -19.27
CA LYS A 133 38.00 6.84 -20.24
C LYS A 133 36.50 6.84 -20.60
N ARG A 134 35.86 5.67 -20.67
CA ARG A 134 34.48 5.47 -21.14
C ARG A 134 33.77 4.38 -20.35
N GLU A 135 32.43 4.42 -20.36
CA GLU A 135 31.62 3.32 -19.85
C GLU A 135 31.87 2.02 -20.63
N VAL A 136 31.84 0.89 -19.91
CA VAL A 136 32.24 -0.42 -20.45
C VAL A 136 31.08 -1.37 -20.73
N GLY A 137 29.88 -0.84 -20.95
CA GLY A 137 28.70 -1.63 -21.31
C GLY A 137 28.09 -2.46 -20.17
N VAL A 138 28.70 -2.47 -18.98
CA VAL A 138 28.03 -2.94 -17.76
C VAL A 138 26.98 -1.90 -17.36
N PRO A 139 25.72 -2.29 -17.11
CA PRO A 139 24.67 -1.35 -16.71
C PRO A 139 25.05 -0.55 -15.45
N PRO A 140 24.67 0.75 -15.39
CA PRO A 140 24.78 1.52 -14.16
C PRO A 140 24.03 0.86 -13.01
N ILE A 141 24.51 1.08 -11.79
CA ILE A 141 23.92 0.50 -10.59
C ILE A 141 23.37 1.63 -9.74
N ALA A 142 22.05 1.64 -9.59
CA ALA A 142 21.37 2.56 -8.70
C ALA A 142 21.71 2.23 -7.25
N VAL A 143 22.07 3.24 -6.48
CA VAL A 143 22.49 3.12 -5.09
C VAL A 143 21.60 4.01 -4.23
N GLU A 144 21.06 3.48 -3.15
CA GLU A 144 20.32 4.29 -2.18
C GLU A 144 21.29 5.17 -1.37
N GLY A 145 20.89 6.39 -1.01
CA GLY A 145 21.73 7.31 -0.23
C GLY A 145 22.23 6.75 1.12
N ALA A 146 21.53 5.77 1.71
CA ALA A 146 21.93 5.11 2.96
C ALA A 146 22.92 3.94 2.76
N ALA A 147 23.34 3.62 1.52
CA ALA A 147 24.25 2.51 1.25
C ALA A 147 25.74 2.85 1.48
N TRP A 148 26.05 4.05 1.95
CA TRP A 148 27.42 4.55 2.10
C TRP A 148 27.82 4.57 3.57
N LYS A 149 29.05 4.15 3.87
CA LYS A 149 29.68 4.28 5.19
C LYS A 149 30.91 5.17 5.14
N GLU A 150 31.22 5.79 6.27
CA GLU A 150 32.46 6.53 6.44
C GLU A 150 33.66 5.58 6.41
N HIS A 151 34.69 5.98 5.67
CA HIS A 151 35.96 5.29 5.62
C HIS A 151 37.10 6.31 5.73
N ALA A 152 38.27 5.88 6.21
CA ALA A 152 39.43 6.76 6.41
C ALA A 152 39.89 7.49 5.13
N PHE A 153 39.51 6.97 3.97
CA PHE A 153 39.89 7.50 2.66
C PHE A 153 38.71 8.06 1.84
N GLY A 154 37.51 8.17 2.42
CA GLY A 154 36.32 8.67 1.69
C GLY A 154 35.01 7.98 2.08
N LEU A 155 34.08 7.94 1.14
CA LEU A 155 32.81 7.22 1.27
C LEU A 155 32.91 5.85 0.61
N LEU A 156 32.78 4.80 1.41
CA LEU A 156 32.83 3.42 0.95
C LEU A 156 31.41 2.88 0.81
N LEU A 157 31.14 2.19 -0.29
CA LEU A 157 29.89 1.46 -0.46
C LEU A 157 29.83 0.29 0.53
N ASP A 158 28.80 0.24 1.37
CA ASP A 158 28.66 -0.74 2.46
C ASP A 158 27.97 -2.04 2.02
N ARG A 159 27.54 -2.13 0.76
CA ARG A 159 26.88 -3.31 0.22
C ARG A 159 27.66 -3.86 -0.97
N PRO A 160 27.75 -5.19 -1.11
CA PRO A 160 28.33 -5.80 -2.29
C PRO A 160 27.46 -5.51 -3.51
N VAL A 161 28.09 -5.52 -4.68
CA VAL A 161 27.48 -5.19 -5.95
C VAL A 161 27.71 -6.34 -6.92
N ASP A 162 26.62 -6.91 -7.43
CA ASP A 162 26.67 -7.96 -8.43
C ASP A 162 26.63 -7.36 -9.84
N ILE A 163 27.61 -7.73 -10.66
CA ILE A 163 27.69 -7.34 -12.06
C ILE A 163 27.71 -8.55 -12.98
N VAL A 164 27.21 -8.34 -14.19
CA VAL A 164 27.28 -9.30 -15.29
C VAL A 164 28.12 -8.70 -16.41
N GLY A 165 29.07 -9.48 -16.92
CA GLY A 165 29.89 -9.07 -18.05
C GLY A 165 29.03 -8.76 -19.28
N PRO A 166 29.33 -7.68 -20.00
CA PRO A 166 28.52 -7.25 -21.15
C PRO A 166 28.57 -8.28 -22.28
N ASP A 167 27.53 -8.31 -23.10
CA ASP A 167 27.48 -9.15 -24.30
C ASP A 167 28.65 -8.80 -25.25
N GLY A 168 29.30 -9.81 -25.81
CA GLY A 168 30.45 -9.62 -26.68
C GLY A 168 31.30 -10.88 -26.85
N ILE A 169 32.45 -10.72 -27.50
CA ILE A 169 33.38 -11.83 -27.80
C ILE A 169 34.63 -11.79 -26.89
N GLY A 170 34.95 -10.63 -26.32
CA GLY A 170 36.17 -10.41 -25.53
C GLY A 170 35.90 -10.06 -24.07
N SER A 171 36.90 -10.27 -23.21
CA SER A 171 36.87 -9.78 -21.84
C SER A 171 36.89 -8.26 -21.80
N THR A 172 36.10 -7.70 -20.90
CA THR A 172 36.02 -6.26 -20.66
C THR A 172 36.84 -5.89 -19.43
N SER A 173 37.62 -4.82 -19.53
CA SER A 173 38.48 -4.31 -18.46
C SER A 173 37.82 -3.16 -17.72
N ILE A 174 37.49 -3.35 -16.45
CA ILE A 174 37.00 -2.30 -15.56
C ILE A 174 38.20 -1.70 -14.82
N ALA A 175 38.62 -0.50 -15.21
CA ALA A 175 39.73 0.19 -14.56
C ALA A 175 39.28 1.02 -13.34
N GLY A 176 38.00 1.40 -13.27
CA GLY A 176 37.51 2.26 -12.21
C GLY A 176 36.00 2.46 -12.21
N TYR A 177 35.57 3.34 -11.32
CA TYR A 177 34.18 3.67 -11.03
C TYR A 177 33.96 5.17 -11.15
N ALA A 178 32.85 5.54 -11.76
CA ALA A 178 32.33 6.90 -11.75
C ALA A 178 31.09 6.94 -10.87
N LEU A 179 30.99 7.97 -10.03
CA LEU A 179 29.77 8.27 -9.28
C LEU A 179 28.99 9.34 -10.02
N LEU A 180 27.73 9.05 -10.31
CA LEU A 180 26.79 9.94 -10.97
C LEU A 180 25.72 10.38 -9.97
N LEU A 181 25.46 11.68 -9.93
CA LEU A 181 24.29 12.28 -9.28
C LEU A 181 23.46 12.96 -10.36
N ASP A 182 22.21 12.56 -10.52
CA ASP A 182 21.29 13.09 -11.53
C ASP A 182 21.92 13.14 -12.95
N ASP A 183 22.46 11.99 -13.40
CA ASP A 183 23.18 11.81 -14.66
C ASP A 183 24.52 12.58 -14.83
N LYS A 184 24.99 13.28 -13.78
CA LYS A 184 26.25 14.02 -13.81
C LYS A 184 27.33 13.33 -13.00
N GLN A 185 28.50 13.12 -13.62
CA GLN A 185 29.67 12.61 -12.92
C GLN A 185 30.15 13.63 -11.88
N VAL A 186 30.24 13.21 -10.61
CA VAL A 186 30.72 14.05 -9.49
C VAL A 186 32.00 13.52 -8.83
N ALA A 187 32.29 12.24 -9.02
CA ALA A 187 33.51 11.61 -8.53
C ALA A 187 34.02 10.52 -9.50
N TRP A 188 35.30 10.21 -9.38
CA TRP A 188 35.99 9.16 -10.11
C TRP A 188 36.97 8.45 -9.19
N ARG A 189 36.98 7.12 -9.23
CA ARG A 189 37.98 6.31 -8.54
C ARG A 189 38.57 5.26 -9.46
N GLU A 190 39.89 5.21 -9.51
CA GLU A 190 40.63 4.13 -10.15
C GLU A 190 40.78 2.94 -9.18
N ARG A 191 40.63 1.72 -9.69
CA ARG A 191 40.95 0.50 -8.95
C ARG A 191 42.45 0.31 -8.89
N SER A 192 42.94 -0.33 -7.82
CA SER A 192 44.35 -0.71 -7.72
C SER A 192 44.77 -1.72 -8.80
N MET A 193 43.84 -2.61 -9.21
CA MET A 193 44.02 -3.53 -10.32
C MET A 193 42.75 -3.55 -11.19
N PRO A 194 42.85 -3.43 -12.52
CA PRO A 194 41.69 -3.54 -13.40
C PRO A 194 40.99 -4.90 -13.26
N LEU A 195 39.65 -4.92 -13.23
CA LEU A 195 38.86 -6.16 -13.22
C LEU A 195 38.68 -6.64 -14.66
N GLN A 196 39.04 -7.88 -14.95
CA GLN A 196 38.64 -8.51 -16.21
C GLN A 196 37.33 -9.27 -16.00
N ILE A 197 36.33 -8.99 -16.83
CA ILE A 197 35.04 -9.70 -16.82
C ILE A 197 34.74 -10.23 -18.22
N ALA A 198 34.54 -11.54 -18.34
CA ALA A 198 34.14 -12.18 -19.59
C ALA A 198 32.64 -11.97 -19.86
N PRO A 199 32.19 -12.07 -21.12
CA PRO A 199 30.77 -11.96 -21.47
C PRO A 199 29.91 -12.95 -20.67
N GLY A 200 28.83 -12.45 -20.06
CA GLY A 200 27.92 -13.27 -19.24
C GLY A 200 28.48 -13.74 -17.88
N GLN A 201 29.76 -13.47 -17.58
CA GLN A 201 30.36 -13.82 -16.29
C GLN A 201 29.73 -12.97 -15.19
N ARG A 202 29.33 -13.62 -14.08
CA ARG A 202 28.85 -12.93 -12.89
C ARG A 202 29.98 -12.73 -11.90
N ILE A 203 30.15 -11.51 -11.42
CA ILE A 203 31.15 -11.16 -10.40
C ILE A 203 30.46 -10.32 -9.33
N GLN A 204 30.82 -10.59 -8.08
CA GLN A 204 30.45 -9.75 -6.95
C GLN A 204 31.64 -8.87 -6.57
N ILE A 205 31.42 -7.57 -6.44
CA ILE A 205 32.39 -6.57 -5.99
C ILE A 205 32.00 -6.15 -4.57
N ALA A 206 32.89 -6.35 -3.60
CA ALA A 206 32.68 -5.99 -2.20
C ALA A 206 33.87 -5.19 -1.68
N ASP A 207 33.59 -4.21 -0.81
CA ASP A 207 34.60 -3.38 -0.13
C ASP A 207 35.65 -2.70 -1.05
N ASP A 208 35.27 -2.40 -2.30
CA ASP A 208 36.20 -1.88 -3.33
C ASP A 208 35.79 -0.51 -3.88
N ILE A 209 34.50 -0.17 -3.84
CA ILE A 209 33.98 1.08 -4.42
C ILE A 209 34.05 2.19 -3.37
N LEU A 210 35.08 3.04 -3.49
CA LEU A 210 35.39 4.16 -2.60
C LEU A 210 35.49 5.47 -3.39
N PHE A 211 34.84 6.55 -2.90
CA PHE A 211 34.93 7.89 -3.49
C PHE A 211 35.43 8.94 -2.50
#